data_AF-A0A6A6XP47-F1
#
_entry.id   AF-A0A6A6XP47-F1
#
_cell.length_a   1.000
_cell.length_b   1.000
_cell.length_c   1.000
_cell.angle_alpha   90.00
_cell.angle_beta   90.00
_cell.angle_gamma   90.00
#
_symmetry.space_group_name_H-M   'P 1'
#
loop_
_entity.id
_entity.type
_entity.pdbx_description
1 polymer ?
#
loop_
_entity_poly.entity_id
_entity_poly.type
_entity_poly.pdbx_seq_one_letter_code
_entity_poly.pdbx_strand_id
1 'polypeptide(L)'
;MSWSSPPHIPQRAEAVDYSSRTEPASPIRAYGASSTTSIYESSPGFDDALIEAEVHVNEFSKVASHSAEFRPLQELFNTPINIEFGADLNQKCIVHLELLKCYSKLVKDLFNSAEPYHLAYAQGRSLRQSVKALLWPKTPTNMFSGEKAADTVEKAMGLIIRCFDRFPLHEHQHSIREVLVQATTEVFTNKQMWKAPPSTGDLKKKEKDYHPVDQIRARLQVLKSEAIEHVIRRLNRILWIIKRTETQQMARQDHLKAAAQRRILLPSYDANTVGPFLQWIYQGKLCVDNATQLCELYELAEELGVTNLAQTCLSKLSAGAFHAIEQANSEGITLQTLIENSQQRLVTGSQGEAHDPLVGVVWTVFKFVLQNKEPPTELEHMVVEAIAGSADGELLAFLMPMMSHGILQQVAMALMSRLSCVKLVPKEKSKTESIKAEIPIPQKAESKN
;
A
#
# COMPACT_ATOMS: atom_id res chain seq x y z
N MET A 1 26.83 -16.44 38.30
CA MET A 1 26.20 -16.06 37.01
C MET A 1 25.44 -14.77 37.25
N SER A 2 26.13 -13.64 37.12
CA SER A 2 25.60 -12.30 37.42
C SER A 2 24.91 -11.72 36.20
N TRP A 3 23.71 -11.19 36.41
CA TRP A 3 22.93 -10.50 35.38
C TRP A 3 23.42 -9.06 35.28
N SER A 4 23.91 -8.69 34.10
CA SER A 4 24.37 -7.35 33.77
C SER A 4 23.19 -6.39 33.65
N SER A 5 23.26 -5.26 34.35
CA SER A 5 22.29 -4.16 34.28
C SER A 5 22.28 -3.47 32.90
N PRO A 6 21.12 -2.96 32.44
CA PRO A 6 21.03 -2.18 31.22
C PRO A 6 21.55 -0.74 31.40
N PRO A 7 22.03 -0.09 30.31
CA PRO A 7 22.64 1.24 30.39
C PRO A 7 21.62 2.37 30.52
N HIS A 8 22.07 3.40 31.25
CA HIS A 8 21.39 4.65 31.59
C HIS A 8 21.25 5.54 30.34
N ILE A 9 20.03 5.94 30.00
CA ILE A 9 19.74 6.97 28.98
C ILE A 9 19.65 8.33 29.67
N PRO A 10 20.41 9.36 29.26
CA PRO A 10 20.26 10.71 29.80
C PRO A 10 19.09 11.44 29.15
N GLN A 11 18.22 12.02 29.99
CA GLN A 11 17.18 12.96 29.60
C GLN A 11 17.81 14.30 29.20
N ARG A 12 17.60 14.74 27.96
CA ARG A 12 17.91 16.10 27.51
C ARG A 12 16.61 16.90 27.46
N ALA A 13 16.50 17.85 28.38
CA ALA A 13 15.46 18.88 28.39
C ALA A 13 15.90 20.01 27.45
N GLU A 14 15.12 20.30 26.43
CA GLU A 14 15.19 21.56 25.69
C GLU A 14 13.83 22.24 25.76
N ALA A 15 13.80 23.35 26.49
CA ALA A 15 12.71 24.30 26.53
C ALA A 15 12.71 25.10 25.22
N VAL A 16 11.58 25.08 24.51
CA VAL A 16 11.37 25.95 23.34
C VAL A 16 10.41 27.06 23.75
N ASP A 17 10.95 28.27 23.65
CA ASP A 17 10.34 29.56 23.91
C ASP A 17 9.14 29.81 22.97
N TYR A 18 7.97 30.05 23.53
CA TYR A 18 6.76 30.42 22.80
C TYR A 18 6.72 31.95 22.66
N SER A 19 7.33 32.47 21.58
CA SER A 19 7.27 33.90 21.27
C SER A 19 6.14 34.19 20.27
N SER A 20 5.06 34.77 20.81
CA SER A 20 4.26 35.88 20.28
C SER A 20 4.16 36.04 18.76
N ARG A 21 3.05 35.58 18.17
CA ARG A 21 2.63 36.04 16.84
C ARG A 21 1.24 36.68 16.93
N THR A 22 1.24 38.00 16.76
CA THR A 22 0.11 38.91 16.69
C THR A 22 -0.69 38.67 15.41
N GLU A 23 -1.99 38.42 15.54
CA GLU A 23 -2.95 38.41 14.43
C GLU A 23 -3.39 39.84 14.08
N PRO A 24 -3.48 40.22 12.80
CA PRO A 24 -4.14 41.45 12.40
C PRO A 24 -5.66 41.26 12.26
N ALA A 25 -6.39 42.17 12.89
CA ALA A 25 -7.84 42.31 12.84
C ALA A 25 -8.34 42.53 11.40
N SER A 26 -9.46 41.87 11.07
CA SER A 26 -10.26 42.15 9.88
C SER A 26 -11.59 42.83 10.26
N PRO A 27 -12.13 43.71 9.39
CA PRO A 27 -13.10 44.72 9.78
C PRO A 27 -14.54 44.21 9.81
N ILE A 28 -15.28 44.80 10.74
CA ILE A 28 -16.73 44.72 10.94
C ILE A 28 -17.44 45.23 9.68
N ARG A 29 -18.33 44.43 9.10
CA ARG A 29 -19.33 44.88 8.13
C ARG A 29 -20.72 44.59 8.66
N ALA A 30 -21.44 45.65 8.97
CA ALA A 30 -22.83 45.64 9.36
C ALA A 30 -23.75 45.66 8.12
N TYR A 31 -24.67 44.72 8.06
CA TYR A 31 -25.95 44.76 7.35
C TYR A 31 -26.89 43.91 8.22
N GLY A 32 -28.04 44.36 8.71
CA GLY A 32 -29.14 44.99 7.99
C GLY A 32 -30.35 44.11 8.30
N ALA A 33 -31.26 44.60 9.14
CA ALA A 33 -32.44 43.87 9.57
C ALA A 33 -33.40 43.63 8.39
N SER A 34 -33.98 42.44 8.31
CA SER A 34 -35.26 42.19 7.65
C SER A 34 -35.93 40.95 8.23
N SER A 35 -37.01 41.19 8.94
CA SER A 35 -38.04 40.21 9.27
C SER A 35 -38.87 39.93 8.02
N THR A 36 -39.19 38.66 7.74
CA THR A 36 -40.56 38.22 7.40
C THR A 36 -40.63 36.70 7.19
N THR A 37 -41.63 36.10 7.87
CA THR A 37 -42.41 34.90 7.48
C THR A 37 -41.66 33.60 7.21
N SER A 38 -41.63 32.71 8.21
CA SER A 38 -41.40 31.28 8.02
C SER A 38 -42.72 30.53 8.19
N ILE A 39 -43.08 29.84 7.11
CA ILE A 39 -44.19 28.91 6.94
C ILE A 39 -43.87 27.66 7.76
N TYR A 40 -44.87 27.14 8.49
CA TYR A 40 -44.78 25.82 9.14
C TYR A 40 -44.72 24.73 8.06
N GLU A 41 -43.53 24.40 7.60
CA GLU A 41 -43.24 23.11 6.99
C GLU A 41 -42.95 22.12 8.12
N SER A 42 -43.88 21.19 8.30
CA SER A 42 -43.71 19.97 9.09
C SER A 42 -42.46 19.22 8.63
N SER A 43 -41.41 19.26 9.44
CA SER A 43 -40.24 18.40 9.28
C SER A 43 -40.67 16.93 9.18
N PRO A 44 -40.14 16.16 8.21
CA PRO A 44 -40.36 14.72 8.17
C PRO A 44 -39.86 14.09 9.48
N GLY A 45 -40.56 13.06 9.94
CA GLY A 45 -40.23 12.37 11.19
C GLY A 45 -38.81 11.82 11.12
N PHE A 46 -38.10 11.77 12.23
CA PHE A 46 -36.74 11.20 12.28
C PHE A 46 -36.71 9.73 11.81
N ASP A 47 -37.83 9.02 11.90
CA ASP A 47 -37.98 7.67 11.33
C ASP A 47 -37.97 7.70 9.79
N ASP A 48 -38.48 8.74 9.14
CA ASP A 48 -38.34 8.93 7.69
C ASP A 48 -36.87 9.23 7.33
N ALA A 49 -36.13 9.97 8.16
CA ALA A 49 -34.69 10.21 7.95
C ALA A 49 -33.81 8.98 8.21
N LEU A 50 -34.24 8.07 9.11
CA LEU A 50 -33.54 6.81 9.37
C LEU A 50 -33.87 5.75 8.32
N ILE A 51 -35.12 5.72 7.85
CA ILE A 51 -35.55 4.94 6.70
C ILE A 51 -34.88 5.49 5.44
N GLU A 52 -34.75 6.81 5.24
CA GLU A 52 -33.97 7.41 4.16
C GLU A 52 -32.48 7.09 4.27
N ALA A 53 -31.91 7.03 5.47
CA ALA A 53 -30.50 6.63 5.64
C ALA A 53 -30.27 5.13 5.39
N GLU A 54 -31.21 4.26 5.79
CA GLU A 54 -31.17 2.83 5.46
C GLU A 54 -31.52 2.56 3.99
N VAL A 55 -32.39 3.38 3.39
CA VAL A 55 -32.67 3.41 1.95
C VAL A 55 -31.44 3.90 1.22
N HIS A 56 -30.73 4.95 1.63
CA HIS A 56 -29.48 5.39 0.99
C HIS A 56 -28.37 4.35 1.09
N VAL A 57 -28.22 3.66 2.24
CA VAL A 57 -27.22 2.58 2.41
C VAL A 57 -27.61 1.31 1.63
N ASN A 58 -28.91 1.02 1.47
CA ASN A 58 -29.39 -0.06 0.61
C ASN A 58 -29.55 0.35 -0.86
N GLU A 59 -29.64 1.62 -1.20
CA GLU A 59 -29.71 2.19 -2.55
C GLU A 59 -28.33 2.23 -3.17
N PHE A 60 -27.27 2.42 -2.39
CA PHE A 60 -25.92 2.04 -2.84
C PHE A 60 -25.81 0.54 -3.22
N SER A 61 -26.77 -0.30 -2.79
CA SER A 61 -26.88 -1.71 -3.16
C SER A 61 -28.05 -2.02 -4.12
N LYS A 62 -28.94 -1.05 -4.43
CA LYS A 62 -30.17 -1.25 -5.24
C LYS A 62 -30.40 -0.21 -6.35
N VAL A 63 -29.55 0.80 -6.52
CA VAL A 63 -29.58 1.73 -7.66
C VAL A 63 -28.90 1.07 -8.87
N ALA A 64 -29.60 0.08 -9.45
CA ALA A 64 -29.28 -0.49 -10.75
C ALA A 64 -30.56 -0.75 -11.57
N SER A 65 -31.60 0.05 -11.38
CA SER A 65 -32.84 -0.03 -12.18
C SER A 65 -33.50 1.32 -12.47
N HIS A 66 -32.71 2.40 -12.47
CA HIS A 66 -33.00 3.56 -13.30
C HIS A 66 -31.95 3.61 -14.39
N SER A 67 -32.36 3.93 -15.61
CA SER A 67 -31.52 4.04 -16.82
C SER A 67 -30.48 5.15 -16.65
N ALA A 68 -29.49 4.94 -15.79
CA ALA A 68 -28.27 5.72 -15.78
C ALA A 68 -27.65 5.52 -17.15
N GLU A 69 -27.64 6.59 -17.93
CA GLU A 69 -26.91 6.67 -19.18
C GLU A 69 -25.48 6.15 -18.91
N PHE A 70 -25.15 4.99 -19.46
CA PHE A 70 -23.85 4.36 -19.24
C PHE A 70 -22.78 5.32 -19.73
N ARG A 71 -22.00 5.88 -18.78
CA ARG A 71 -20.93 6.84 -19.05
C ARG A 71 -19.61 6.19 -18.64
N PRO A 72 -19.07 5.27 -19.46
CA PRO A 72 -17.94 4.44 -19.10
C PRO A 72 -16.72 5.24 -18.66
N LEU A 73 -16.51 6.44 -19.22
CA LEU A 73 -15.41 7.32 -18.81
C LEU A 73 -15.62 7.96 -17.43
N GLN A 74 -16.85 8.27 -17.02
CA GLN A 74 -17.13 8.87 -15.71
C GLN A 74 -17.02 7.80 -14.60
N GLU A 75 -17.44 6.57 -14.90
CA GLU A 75 -17.37 5.45 -13.96
C GLU A 75 -15.94 5.13 -13.50
N LEU A 76 -14.94 5.38 -14.35
CA LEU A 76 -13.53 5.19 -14.03
C LEU A 76 -13.04 6.06 -12.86
N PHE A 77 -13.69 7.20 -12.60
CA PHE A 77 -13.27 8.18 -11.59
C PHE A 77 -14.20 8.22 -10.36
N ASN A 78 -15.11 7.26 -10.19
CA ASN A 78 -16.10 7.31 -9.12
C ASN A 78 -15.59 6.85 -7.76
N THR A 79 -14.62 5.92 -7.74
CA THR A 79 -14.21 5.24 -6.51
C THR A 79 -12.78 5.60 -6.12
N PRO A 80 -12.57 6.67 -5.32
CA PRO A 80 -11.24 7.01 -4.82
C PRO A 80 -10.78 6.01 -3.75
N ILE A 81 -9.51 5.60 -3.84
CA ILE A 81 -8.79 4.84 -2.82
C ILE A 81 -7.50 5.58 -2.46
N ASN A 82 -6.94 5.28 -1.28
CA ASN A 82 -5.66 5.84 -0.87
C ASN A 82 -4.53 4.86 -1.16
N ILE A 83 -3.45 5.31 -1.79
CA ILE A 83 -2.17 4.62 -1.76
C ILE A 83 -1.34 5.30 -0.66
N GLU A 84 -0.96 4.53 0.35
CA GLU A 84 -0.07 4.96 1.43
C GLU A 84 1.31 4.35 1.22
N PHE A 85 2.36 5.16 1.31
CA PHE A 85 3.71 4.76 0.92
C PHE A 85 4.80 5.38 1.78
N GLY A 86 6.02 4.88 1.61
CA GLY A 86 7.20 5.13 2.42
C GLY A 86 7.26 4.23 3.66
N ALA A 87 8.45 4.11 4.26
CA ALA A 87 8.72 3.17 5.36
C ALA A 87 7.72 3.26 6.52
N ASP A 88 7.26 4.47 6.87
CA ASP A 88 6.30 4.70 7.95
C ASP A 88 4.83 4.74 7.50
N LEU A 89 4.56 4.64 6.18
CA LEU A 89 3.25 4.80 5.55
C LEU A 89 2.58 6.16 5.87
N ASN A 90 3.39 7.20 6.08
CA ASN A 90 2.92 8.54 6.41
C ASN A 90 2.58 9.37 5.16
N GLN A 91 3.12 9.01 4.00
CA GLN A 91 2.81 9.66 2.74
C GLN A 91 1.59 9.01 2.10
N LYS A 92 0.72 9.81 1.48
CA LYS A 92 -0.52 9.33 0.88
C LYS A 92 -0.86 10.08 -0.39
N CYS A 93 -1.46 9.36 -1.33
CA CYS A 93 -2.03 9.91 -2.54
C CYS A 93 -3.36 9.23 -2.85
N ILE A 94 -4.22 9.91 -3.62
CA ILE A 94 -5.54 9.41 -3.99
C ILE A 94 -5.48 8.95 -5.45
N VAL A 95 -6.02 7.76 -5.72
CA VAL A 95 -6.15 7.19 -7.05
C VAL A 95 -7.54 6.59 -7.22
N HIS A 96 -8.04 6.56 -8.45
CA HIS A 96 -9.33 5.95 -8.73
C HIS A 96 -9.17 4.45 -8.97
N LEU A 97 -9.91 3.65 -8.18
CA LEU A 97 -9.79 2.19 -8.17
C LEU A 97 -10.10 1.57 -9.52
N GLU A 98 -11.13 2.06 -10.21
CA GLU A 98 -11.56 1.47 -11.48
C GLU A 98 -10.49 1.64 -12.57
N LEU A 99 -9.75 2.76 -12.59
CA LEU A 99 -8.57 2.90 -13.45
C LEU A 99 -7.49 1.85 -13.13
N LEU A 100 -7.17 1.65 -11.86
CA LEU A 100 -6.17 0.63 -11.48
C LEU A 100 -6.60 -0.78 -11.88
N LYS A 101 -7.89 -1.11 -11.71
CA LYS A 101 -8.45 -2.41 -12.12
C LYS A 101 -8.38 -2.66 -13.62
N CYS A 102 -8.38 -1.61 -14.45
CA CYS A 102 -8.16 -1.74 -15.89
C CYS A 102 -6.75 -2.23 -16.23
N TYR A 103 -5.76 -1.85 -15.43
CA TYR A 103 -4.35 -2.15 -15.68
C TYR A 103 -3.79 -3.31 -14.86
N SER A 104 -4.44 -3.68 -13.75
CA SER A 104 -4.01 -4.77 -12.88
C SER A 104 -5.14 -5.74 -12.56
N LYS A 105 -4.94 -6.99 -13.01
CA LYS A 105 -5.79 -8.12 -12.62
C LYS A 105 -5.64 -8.43 -11.13
N LEU A 106 -4.43 -8.32 -10.58
CA LEU A 106 -4.15 -8.58 -9.17
C LEU A 106 -4.94 -7.63 -8.25
N VAL A 107 -4.91 -6.33 -8.55
CA VAL A 107 -5.68 -5.31 -7.82
C VAL A 107 -7.18 -5.55 -7.96
N LYS A 108 -7.64 -5.91 -9.17
CA LYS A 108 -9.05 -6.26 -9.41
C LYS A 108 -9.50 -7.42 -8.54
N ASP A 109 -8.76 -8.52 -8.53
CA ASP A 109 -9.12 -9.72 -7.77
C ASP A 109 -9.05 -9.47 -6.26
N LEU A 110 -8.04 -8.70 -5.81
CA LEU A 110 -7.91 -8.27 -4.41
C LEU A 110 -9.12 -7.46 -3.94
N PHE A 111 -9.50 -6.41 -4.67
CA PHE A 111 -10.62 -5.55 -4.27
C PHE A 111 -11.97 -6.24 -4.40
N ASN A 112 -12.15 -7.13 -5.37
CA ASN A 112 -13.35 -7.97 -5.46
C ASN A 112 -13.48 -8.88 -4.23
N SER A 113 -12.38 -9.48 -3.80
CA SER A 113 -12.34 -10.34 -2.60
C SER A 113 -12.55 -9.52 -1.31
N ALA A 114 -12.14 -8.26 -1.31
CA ALA A 114 -12.27 -7.35 -0.17
C ALA A 114 -13.68 -6.72 -0.04
N GLU A 115 -14.52 -6.77 -1.08
CA GLU A 115 -15.82 -6.08 -1.11
C GLU A 115 -16.78 -6.51 0.03
N PRO A 116 -16.92 -7.80 0.39
CA PRO A 116 -17.75 -8.19 1.54
C PRO A 116 -17.27 -7.57 2.86
N TYR A 117 -15.95 -7.49 3.05
CA TYR A 117 -15.36 -6.83 4.21
C TYR A 117 -15.56 -5.33 4.17
N HIS A 118 -15.47 -4.71 2.99
CA HIS A 118 -15.74 -3.28 2.79
C HIS A 118 -17.15 -2.92 3.27
N LEU A 119 -18.16 -3.71 2.87
CA LEU A 119 -19.54 -3.54 3.32
C LEU A 119 -19.67 -3.70 4.85
N ALA A 120 -19.00 -4.69 5.44
CA ALA A 120 -19.00 -4.89 6.89
C ALA A 120 -18.36 -3.71 7.64
N TYR A 121 -17.23 -3.18 7.15
CA TYR A 121 -16.60 -1.98 7.71
C TYR A 121 -17.47 -0.74 7.55
N ALA A 122 -18.18 -0.59 6.42
CA ALA A 122 -19.11 0.52 6.20
C ALA A 122 -20.27 0.46 7.21
N GLN A 123 -20.87 -0.71 7.41
CA GLN A 123 -21.92 -0.93 8.43
C GLN A 123 -21.39 -0.67 9.84
N GLY A 124 -20.20 -1.18 10.18
CA GLY A 124 -19.56 -0.93 11.48
C GLY A 124 -19.25 0.56 11.70
N ARG A 125 -18.83 1.28 10.65
CA ARG A 125 -18.63 2.73 10.68
C ARG A 125 -19.93 3.49 10.94
N SER A 126 -21.02 3.10 10.26
CA SER A 126 -22.35 3.67 10.46
C SER A 126 -22.82 3.47 11.90
N LEU A 127 -22.77 2.24 12.42
CA LEU A 127 -23.11 1.94 13.82
C LEU A 127 -22.33 2.80 14.81
N ARG A 128 -21.01 2.91 14.62
CA ARG A 128 -20.16 3.76 15.46
C ARG A 128 -20.54 5.24 15.38
N GLN A 129 -20.92 5.74 14.20
CA GLN A 129 -21.39 7.12 14.04
C GLN A 129 -22.72 7.35 14.76
N SER A 130 -23.67 6.41 14.66
CA SER A 130 -24.95 6.46 15.37
C SER A 130 -24.76 6.44 16.89
N VAL A 131 -23.91 5.54 17.38
CA VAL A 131 -23.55 5.49 18.82
C VAL A 131 -22.89 6.80 19.26
N LYS A 132 -21.94 7.34 18.48
CA LYS A 132 -21.29 8.62 18.79
C LYS A 132 -22.26 9.80 18.76
N ALA A 133 -23.29 9.76 17.91
CA ALA A 133 -24.29 10.82 17.82
C ALA A 133 -25.11 10.97 19.11
N LEU A 134 -25.36 9.87 19.82
CA LEU A 134 -26.08 9.87 21.10
C LEU A 134 -25.24 10.37 22.28
N LEU A 135 -23.95 10.64 22.10
CA LEU A 135 -23.02 10.99 23.17
C LEU A 135 -22.47 12.42 23.04
N TRP A 136 -22.04 12.99 24.16
CA TRP A 136 -21.31 14.25 24.18
C TRP A 136 -20.03 14.14 23.33
N PRO A 137 -19.65 15.17 22.54
CA PRO A 137 -20.21 16.52 22.47
C PRO A 137 -21.39 16.69 21.52
N LYS A 138 -21.79 15.67 20.75
CA LYS A 138 -22.83 15.82 19.72
C LYS A 138 -24.23 15.99 20.32
N THR A 139 -24.44 15.40 21.49
CA THR A 139 -25.68 15.48 22.24
C THR A 139 -25.40 16.13 23.60
N PRO A 140 -26.14 17.17 24.02
CA PRO A 140 -25.94 17.79 25.32
C PRO A 140 -26.26 16.81 26.46
N THR A 141 -25.54 16.94 27.58
CA THR A 141 -25.52 15.98 28.69
C THR A 141 -26.90 15.77 29.34
N ASN A 142 -27.81 16.74 29.22
CA ASN A 142 -29.16 16.67 29.75
C ASN A 142 -30.14 15.85 28.88
N MET A 143 -29.75 15.36 27.70
CA MET A 143 -30.67 14.62 26.82
C MET A 143 -31.09 13.26 27.37
N PHE A 144 -30.33 12.65 28.28
CA PHE A 144 -30.74 11.46 29.02
C PHE A 144 -31.59 11.77 30.27
N SER A 145 -31.78 13.04 30.63
CA SER A 145 -32.50 13.46 31.84
C SER A 145 -33.63 14.48 31.58
N GLY A 146 -33.82 14.92 30.34
CA GLY A 146 -34.83 15.91 29.94
C GLY A 146 -36.06 15.32 29.25
N GLU A 147 -36.92 16.18 28.70
CA GLU A 147 -38.19 15.78 28.05
C GLU A 147 -38.01 14.80 26.89
N LYS A 148 -36.86 14.83 26.20
CA LYS A 148 -36.51 13.93 25.08
C LYS A 148 -35.73 12.67 25.50
N ALA A 149 -35.67 12.38 26.80
CA ALA A 149 -34.92 11.24 27.32
C ALA A 149 -35.49 9.90 26.85
N ALA A 150 -36.81 9.77 26.73
CA ALA A 150 -37.46 8.53 26.29
C ALA A 150 -36.97 8.09 24.90
N ASP A 151 -37.08 8.95 23.89
CA ASP A 151 -36.66 8.67 22.51
C ASP A 151 -35.15 8.37 22.43
N THR A 152 -34.34 9.12 23.17
CA THR A 152 -32.87 8.95 23.19
C THR A 152 -32.48 7.60 23.80
N VAL A 153 -33.16 7.21 24.90
CA VAL A 153 -32.96 5.94 25.57
C VAL A 153 -33.37 4.78 24.67
N GLU A 154 -34.51 4.88 24.01
CA GLU A 154 -34.99 3.84 23.08
C GLU A 154 -33.99 3.62 21.94
N LYS A 155 -33.51 4.70 21.31
CA LYS A 155 -32.47 4.64 20.28
C LYS A 155 -31.18 4.01 20.80
N ALA A 156 -30.73 4.40 21.99
CA ALA A 156 -29.54 3.84 22.62
C ALA A 156 -29.69 2.33 22.86
N MET A 157 -30.82 1.90 23.41
CA MET A 157 -31.13 0.49 23.62
C MET A 157 -31.14 -0.29 22.31
N GLY A 158 -31.77 0.25 21.26
CA GLY A 158 -31.77 -0.34 19.91
C GLY A 158 -30.36 -0.58 19.36
N LEU A 159 -29.47 0.40 19.50
CA LEU A 159 -28.06 0.27 19.07
C LEU A 159 -27.28 -0.74 19.92
N ILE A 160 -27.47 -0.75 21.25
CA ILE A 160 -26.83 -1.73 22.13
C ILE A 160 -27.23 -3.15 21.73
N ILE A 161 -28.53 -3.40 21.55
CA ILE A 161 -29.05 -4.72 21.18
C ILE A 161 -28.55 -5.11 19.78
N ARG A 162 -28.58 -4.21 18.81
CA ARG A 162 -28.07 -4.47 17.44
C ARG A 162 -26.59 -4.88 17.45
N CYS A 163 -25.75 -4.18 18.20
CA CYS A 163 -24.33 -4.51 18.34
C CYS A 163 -24.11 -5.83 19.11
N PHE A 164 -24.93 -6.12 20.12
CA PHE A 164 -24.87 -7.39 20.84
C PHE A 164 -25.22 -8.59 19.95
N ASP A 165 -26.32 -8.49 19.19
CA ASP A 165 -26.83 -9.61 18.41
C ASP A 165 -26.05 -9.82 17.11
N ARG A 166 -25.74 -8.74 16.38
CA ARG A 166 -25.29 -8.80 14.98
C ARG A 166 -24.28 -7.70 14.63
N PHE A 167 -23.15 -7.65 15.34
CA PHE A 167 -22.07 -6.74 14.93
C PHE A 167 -21.48 -7.18 13.57
N PRO A 168 -21.28 -6.27 12.59
CA PRO A 168 -20.89 -6.66 11.22
C PRO A 168 -19.52 -7.36 11.10
N LEU A 169 -18.56 -7.07 11.99
CA LEU A 169 -17.26 -7.73 11.97
C LEU A 169 -17.29 -8.95 12.91
N HIS A 170 -17.42 -10.14 12.34
CA HIS A 170 -17.61 -11.38 13.08
C HIS A 170 -16.51 -11.65 14.13
N GLU A 171 -15.25 -11.37 13.78
CA GLU A 171 -14.08 -11.52 14.67
C GLU A 171 -14.23 -10.74 16.00
N HIS A 172 -14.97 -9.62 15.99
CA HIS A 172 -15.15 -8.75 17.15
C HIS A 172 -16.48 -8.96 17.89
N GLN A 173 -17.36 -9.82 17.39
CA GLN A 173 -18.68 -10.04 17.99
C GLN A 173 -18.58 -10.53 19.44
N HIS A 174 -17.65 -11.45 19.72
CA HIS A 174 -17.47 -12.00 21.07
C HIS A 174 -17.06 -10.91 22.06
N SER A 175 -16.02 -10.13 21.75
CA SER A 175 -15.54 -9.05 22.62
C SER A 175 -16.59 -7.96 22.85
N ILE A 176 -17.40 -7.64 21.85
CA ILE A 176 -18.53 -6.69 22.03
C ILE A 176 -19.58 -7.27 22.98
N ARG A 177 -19.96 -8.55 22.79
CA ARG A 177 -20.93 -9.22 23.66
C ARG A 177 -20.46 -9.22 25.11
N GLU A 178 -19.20 -9.60 25.34
CA GLU A 178 -18.59 -9.63 26.67
C GLU A 178 -18.63 -8.25 27.34
N VAL A 179 -18.18 -7.19 26.65
CA VAL A 179 -18.20 -5.82 27.18
C VAL A 179 -19.61 -5.34 27.49
N LEU A 180 -20.59 -5.66 26.65
CA LEU A 180 -21.99 -5.28 26.87
C LEU A 180 -22.63 -6.04 28.03
N VAL A 181 -22.35 -7.34 28.16
CA VAL A 181 -22.80 -8.15 29.31
C VAL A 181 -22.20 -7.61 30.60
N GLN A 182 -20.90 -7.34 30.61
CA GLN A 182 -20.21 -6.79 31.76
C GLN A 182 -20.79 -5.42 32.14
N ALA A 183 -20.86 -4.48 31.19
CA ALA A 183 -21.37 -3.14 31.44
C ALA A 183 -22.82 -3.14 31.92
N THR A 184 -23.67 -4.00 31.33
CA THR A 184 -25.07 -4.15 31.76
C THR A 184 -25.13 -4.73 33.16
N THR A 185 -24.32 -5.74 33.49
CA THR A 185 -24.29 -6.34 34.83
C THR A 185 -23.78 -5.35 35.89
N GLU A 186 -22.75 -4.56 35.59
CA GLU A 186 -22.25 -3.50 36.46
C GLU A 186 -23.37 -2.53 36.86
N VAL A 187 -24.17 -2.04 35.90
CA VAL A 187 -25.27 -1.11 36.22
C VAL A 187 -26.48 -1.82 36.84
N PHE A 188 -26.73 -3.08 36.49
CA PHE A 188 -27.86 -3.86 36.99
C PHE A 188 -27.73 -4.22 38.47
N THR A 189 -26.51 -4.47 38.94
CA THR A 189 -26.24 -4.74 40.37
C THR A 189 -26.45 -3.50 41.26
N ASN A 190 -26.43 -2.29 40.68
CA ASN A 190 -26.74 -1.06 41.39
C ASN A 190 -28.25 -0.81 41.45
N LYS A 191 -28.87 -1.11 42.59
CA LYS A 191 -30.32 -0.92 42.83
C LYS A 191 -30.84 0.50 42.55
N GLN A 192 -29.99 1.52 42.66
CA GLN A 192 -30.38 2.92 42.39
C GLN A 192 -30.62 3.19 40.90
N MET A 193 -30.12 2.31 40.02
CA MET A 193 -30.20 2.41 38.56
C MET A 193 -31.46 1.75 37.98
N TRP A 194 -32.36 1.22 38.82
CA TRP A 194 -33.60 0.57 38.39
C TRP A 194 -34.77 1.56 38.29
N LYS A 195 -35.60 1.48 37.24
CA LYS A 195 -36.78 2.33 37.07
C LYS A 195 -37.76 2.19 38.25
N ALA A 196 -37.99 0.95 38.69
CA ALA A 196 -38.72 0.63 39.90
C ALA A 196 -37.87 -0.38 40.69
N PRO A 197 -37.49 -0.08 41.95
CA PRO A 197 -36.68 -1.00 42.74
C PRO A 197 -37.50 -2.27 43.00
N PRO A 198 -36.96 -3.46 42.74
CA PRO A 198 -37.67 -4.70 42.99
C PRO A 198 -37.97 -4.85 44.49
N SER A 199 -39.23 -5.17 44.82
CA SER A 199 -39.70 -5.34 46.20
C SER A 199 -38.81 -6.31 46.97
N THR A 200 -38.50 -5.95 48.21
CA THR A 200 -37.36 -6.39 49.04
C THR A 200 -37.28 -7.89 49.34
N GLY A 201 -38.32 -8.68 49.01
CA GLY A 201 -38.41 -10.11 49.35
C GLY A 201 -37.88 -11.11 48.30
N ASP A 202 -37.88 -10.77 47.00
CA ASP A 202 -37.70 -11.77 45.92
C ASP A 202 -36.48 -11.54 45.00
N LEU A 203 -35.71 -10.49 45.27
CA LEU A 203 -34.62 -10.01 44.42
C LEU A 203 -33.63 -11.10 43.97
N LYS A 204 -33.16 -11.95 44.90
CA LYS A 204 -32.14 -12.96 44.60
C LYS A 204 -32.65 -14.14 43.76
N LYS A 205 -33.95 -14.46 43.84
CA LYS A 205 -34.58 -15.49 42.97
C LYS A 205 -34.96 -14.88 41.62
N LYS A 206 -35.54 -13.67 41.61
CA LYS A 206 -35.95 -13.01 40.36
C LYS A 206 -34.77 -12.55 39.49
N GLU A 207 -33.64 -12.18 40.08
CA GLU A 207 -32.44 -11.73 39.35
C GLU A 207 -31.77 -12.85 38.52
N LYS A 208 -31.76 -14.09 39.03
CA LYS A 208 -31.25 -15.25 38.28
C LYS A 208 -32.29 -15.87 37.35
N ASP A 209 -33.56 -15.90 37.77
CA ASP A 209 -34.60 -16.65 37.06
C ASP A 209 -35.38 -15.82 36.01
N TYR A 210 -35.51 -14.49 36.19
CA TYR A 210 -36.32 -13.64 35.28
C TYR A 210 -35.49 -12.78 34.32
N HIS A 211 -34.24 -12.45 34.68
CA HIS A 211 -33.35 -11.66 33.83
C HIS A 211 -31.94 -12.26 33.74
N PRO A 212 -31.77 -13.40 33.04
CA PRO A 212 -30.47 -14.04 32.82
C PRO A 212 -29.40 -13.06 32.29
N VAL A 213 -28.13 -13.36 32.57
CA VAL A 213 -26.97 -12.52 32.21
C VAL A 213 -26.92 -12.25 30.70
N ASP A 214 -27.31 -13.23 29.89
CA ASP A 214 -27.27 -13.14 28.44
C ASP A 214 -28.49 -12.43 27.84
N GLN A 215 -29.54 -12.14 28.64
CA GLN A 215 -30.74 -11.45 28.17
C GLN A 215 -30.61 -9.93 28.31
N ILE A 216 -29.66 -9.34 27.56
CA ILE A 216 -29.38 -7.89 27.60
C ILE A 216 -30.65 -7.07 27.35
N ARG A 217 -31.48 -7.42 26.35
CA ARG A 217 -32.71 -6.69 26.03
C ARG A 217 -33.63 -6.53 27.25
N ALA A 218 -33.92 -7.64 27.95
CA ALA A 218 -34.81 -7.63 29.11
C ALA A 218 -34.22 -6.80 30.26
N ARG A 219 -32.90 -6.92 30.48
CA ARG A 219 -32.18 -6.14 31.50
C ARG A 219 -32.21 -4.65 31.22
N LEU A 220 -32.00 -4.22 29.98
CA LEU A 220 -32.03 -2.80 29.62
C LEU A 220 -33.42 -2.16 29.83
N GLN A 221 -34.51 -2.90 29.63
CA GLN A 221 -35.88 -2.36 29.77
C GLN A 221 -36.21 -1.88 31.19
N VAL A 222 -35.63 -2.49 32.22
CA VAL A 222 -35.88 -2.17 33.64
C VAL A 222 -34.92 -1.11 34.22
N LEU A 223 -33.90 -0.71 33.45
CA LEU A 223 -32.88 0.26 33.87
C LEU A 223 -33.28 1.71 33.58
N LYS A 224 -32.84 2.64 34.44
CA LYS A 224 -33.00 4.09 34.25
C LYS A 224 -32.15 4.61 33.08
N SER A 225 -32.46 5.82 32.61
CA SER A 225 -31.78 6.44 31.48
C SER A 225 -30.26 6.61 31.71
N GLU A 226 -29.84 6.95 32.94
CA GLU A 226 -28.42 7.12 33.28
C GLU A 226 -27.63 5.80 33.15
N ALA A 227 -28.28 4.67 33.45
CA ALA A 227 -27.67 3.36 33.29
C ALA A 227 -27.52 2.97 31.83
N ILE A 228 -28.52 3.29 31.00
CA ILE A 228 -28.43 3.11 29.54
C ILE A 228 -27.31 3.97 28.96
N GLU A 229 -27.19 5.22 29.43
CA GLU A 229 -26.09 6.10 29.05
C GLU A 229 -24.72 5.49 29.40
N HIS A 230 -24.59 4.88 30.58
CA HIS A 230 -23.35 4.19 30.97
C HIS A 230 -23.00 3.05 30.00
N VAL A 231 -23.98 2.19 29.66
CA VAL A 231 -23.76 1.06 28.75
C VAL A 231 -23.40 1.53 27.35
N ILE A 232 -24.09 2.53 26.79
CA ILE A 232 -23.79 3.05 25.45
C ILE A 232 -22.41 3.75 25.40
N ARG A 233 -21.95 4.39 26.49
CA ARG A 233 -20.58 4.91 26.59
C ARG A 233 -19.53 3.79 26.56
N ARG A 234 -19.78 2.67 27.24
CA ARG A 234 -18.92 1.48 27.18
C ARG A 234 -18.88 0.88 25.77
N LEU A 235 -20.01 0.79 25.09
CA LEU A 235 -20.09 0.38 23.69
C LEU A 235 -19.26 1.29 22.78
N ASN A 236 -19.42 2.61 22.90
CA ASN A 236 -18.64 3.57 22.12
C ASN A 236 -17.13 3.36 22.30
N ARG A 237 -16.68 3.12 23.54
CA ARG A 237 -15.27 2.87 23.84
C ARG A 237 -14.75 1.61 23.12
N ILE A 238 -15.45 0.48 23.22
CA ILE A 238 -14.99 -0.75 22.55
C ILE A 238 -15.02 -0.62 21.02
N LEU A 239 -16.03 0.04 20.44
CA LEU A 239 -16.07 0.31 19.00
C LEU A 239 -14.90 1.21 18.52
N TRP A 240 -14.44 2.14 19.37
CA TRP A 240 -13.26 2.94 19.09
C TRP A 240 -11.96 2.13 19.15
N ILE A 241 -11.85 1.22 20.12
CA ILE A 241 -10.70 0.30 20.23
C ILE A 241 -10.64 -0.58 18.98
N ILE A 242 -11.76 -1.21 18.60
CA ILE A 242 -11.85 -2.07 17.41
C ILE A 242 -11.42 -1.29 16.17
N LYS A 243 -11.97 -0.08 15.94
CA LYS A 243 -11.55 0.76 14.81
C LYS A 243 -10.04 0.98 14.80
N ARG A 244 -9.46 1.32 15.95
CA ARG A 244 -8.02 1.62 16.05
C ARG A 244 -7.20 0.38 15.73
N THR A 245 -7.53 -0.77 16.31
CA THR A 245 -6.87 -2.06 16.06
C THR A 245 -6.95 -2.45 14.59
N GLU A 246 -8.14 -2.37 13.99
CA GLU A 246 -8.38 -2.70 12.58
C GLU A 246 -7.59 -1.80 11.62
N THR A 247 -7.56 -0.49 11.87
CA THR A 247 -6.88 0.46 10.97
C THR A 247 -5.36 0.52 11.17
N GLN A 248 -4.87 0.41 12.41
CA GLN A 248 -3.45 0.60 12.73
C GLN A 248 -2.63 -0.69 12.79
N GLN A 249 -3.23 -1.83 13.15
CA GLN A 249 -2.50 -3.07 13.35
C GLN A 249 -2.83 -4.06 12.23
N MET A 250 -4.10 -4.43 12.09
CA MET A 250 -4.49 -5.51 11.19
C MET A 250 -4.35 -5.12 9.71
N ALA A 251 -4.82 -3.94 9.33
CA ALA A 251 -4.67 -3.47 7.94
C ALA A 251 -3.22 -3.28 7.49
N ARG A 252 -2.25 -3.13 8.40
CA ARG A 252 -0.82 -3.03 8.05
C ARG A 252 -0.19 -4.38 7.74
N GLN A 253 -0.80 -5.47 8.21
CA GLN A 253 -0.29 -6.83 8.08
C GLN A 253 -1.05 -7.64 7.02
N ASP A 254 -2.28 -7.22 6.69
CA ASP A 254 -3.18 -7.93 5.80
C ASP A 254 -3.65 -7.01 4.65
N HIS A 255 -3.23 -7.34 3.43
CA HIS A 255 -3.56 -6.60 2.21
C HIS A 255 -5.07 -6.62 1.92
N LEU A 256 -5.78 -7.69 2.29
CA LEU A 256 -7.22 -7.82 2.09
C LEU A 256 -7.97 -6.84 3.01
N LYS A 257 -7.57 -6.75 4.28
CA LYS A 257 -8.12 -5.78 5.24
C LYS A 257 -7.78 -4.33 4.85
N ALA A 258 -6.59 -4.07 4.31
CA ALA A 258 -6.25 -2.77 3.75
C ALA A 258 -7.16 -2.40 2.56
N ALA A 259 -7.33 -3.30 1.61
CA ALA A 259 -8.18 -3.11 0.43
C ALA A 259 -9.66 -2.89 0.82
N ALA A 260 -10.16 -3.64 1.81
CA ALA A 260 -11.50 -3.47 2.35
C ALA A 260 -11.72 -2.07 2.96
N GLN A 261 -10.65 -1.47 3.49
CA GLN A 261 -10.63 -0.08 3.96
C GLN A 261 -10.32 0.95 2.87
N ARG A 262 -10.34 0.53 1.59
CA ARG A 262 -10.04 1.37 0.40
C ARG A 262 -8.62 1.94 0.43
N ARG A 263 -7.65 1.09 0.80
CA ARG A 263 -6.22 1.43 0.91
C ARG A 263 -5.34 0.39 0.20
N ILE A 264 -4.23 0.85 -0.38
CA ILE A 264 -3.10 0.03 -0.82
C ILE A 264 -1.87 0.54 -0.05
N LEU A 265 -1.07 -0.36 0.51
CA LEU A 265 0.09 -0.02 1.34
C LEU A 265 1.37 -0.40 0.59
N LEU A 266 2.30 0.54 0.47
CA LEU A 266 3.54 0.44 -0.30
C LEU A 266 4.74 0.92 0.54
N PRO A 267 5.14 0.19 1.59
CA PRO A 267 6.16 0.65 2.52
C PRO A 267 7.55 0.79 1.91
N SER A 268 7.84 0.05 0.84
CA SER A 268 9.16 0.01 0.18
C SER A 268 9.39 1.13 -0.82
N TYR A 269 8.36 1.92 -1.15
CA TYR A 269 8.43 2.91 -2.23
C TYR A 269 8.20 4.33 -1.71
N ASP A 270 8.88 5.28 -2.34
CA ASP A 270 8.80 6.69 -2.02
C ASP A 270 7.93 7.47 -3.04
N ALA A 271 7.88 8.81 -2.88
CA ALA A 271 7.14 9.67 -3.79
C ALA A 271 7.72 9.69 -5.21
N ASN A 272 9.03 9.48 -5.35
CA ASN A 272 9.72 9.51 -6.64
C ASN A 272 9.36 8.29 -7.49
N THR A 273 8.94 7.18 -6.88
CA THR A 273 8.45 6.00 -7.59
C THR A 273 6.92 6.05 -7.79
N VAL A 274 6.17 6.38 -6.73
CA VAL A 274 4.70 6.39 -6.76
C VAL A 274 4.15 7.51 -7.66
N GLY A 275 4.82 8.66 -7.72
CA GLY A 275 4.43 9.78 -8.58
C GLY A 275 4.38 9.41 -10.07
N PRO A 276 5.50 8.95 -10.67
CA PRO A 276 5.53 8.47 -12.05
C PRO A 276 4.57 7.31 -12.33
N PHE A 277 4.38 6.39 -11.37
CA PHE A 277 3.38 5.33 -11.47
C PHE A 277 1.97 5.91 -11.68
N LEU A 278 1.56 6.84 -10.81
CA LEU A 278 0.25 7.49 -10.94
C LEU A 278 0.14 8.29 -12.23
N GLN A 279 1.18 9.03 -12.60
CA GLN A 279 1.20 9.78 -13.85
C GLN A 279 0.95 8.85 -15.04
N TRP A 280 1.59 7.67 -15.06
CA TRP A 280 1.38 6.68 -16.10
C TRP A 280 -0.06 6.14 -16.12
N ILE A 281 -0.66 5.84 -14.96
CA ILE A 281 -2.05 5.36 -14.88
C ILE A 281 -3.04 6.36 -15.50
N TYR A 282 -2.84 7.66 -15.29
CA TYR A 282 -3.74 8.69 -15.80
C TYR A 282 -3.43 9.15 -17.22
N GLN A 283 -2.15 9.24 -17.59
CA GLN A 283 -1.72 9.86 -18.85
C GLN A 283 -1.29 8.84 -19.90
N GLY A 284 -1.06 7.58 -19.52
CA GLY A 284 -0.51 6.53 -20.38
C GLY A 284 0.93 6.79 -20.84
N LYS A 285 1.61 7.79 -20.25
CA LYS A 285 2.97 8.21 -20.62
C LYS A 285 3.92 7.99 -19.47
N LEU A 286 5.04 7.36 -19.78
CA LEU A 286 6.12 7.10 -18.83
C LEU A 286 7.21 8.18 -18.97
N CYS A 287 7.21 9.14 -18.05
CA CYS A 287 8.18 10.23 -17.95
C CYS A 287 9.16 9.94 -16.81
N VAL A 288 10.17 9.12 -17.08
CA VAL A 288 11.24 8.79 -16.13
C VAL A 288 12.56 8.90 -16.86
N ASP A 289 13.45 9.73 -16.32
CA ASP A 289 14.74 10.10 -16.92
C ASP A 289 15.92 9.45 -16.19
N ASN A 290 15.65 8.53 -15.25
CA ASN A 290 16.66 7.88 -14.44
C ASN A 290 16.44 6.37 -14.44
N ALA A 291 17.47 5.61 -14.80
CA ALA A 291 17.44 4.15 -14.79
C ALA A 291 17.12 3.55 -13.40
N THR A 292 17.53 4.21 -12.31
CA THR A 292 17.27 3.72 -10.95
C THR A 292 15.79 3.79 -10.63
N GLN A 293 15.16 4.94 -10.89
CA GLN A 293 13.72 5.11 -10.75
C GLN A 293 12.94 4.18 -11.68
N LEU A 294 13.49 3.86 -12.86
CA LEU A 294 12.86 2.94 -13.80
C LEU A 294 12.88 1.49 -13.28
N CYS A 295 13.95 1.08 -12.59
CA CYS A 295 14.00 -0.21 -11.88
C CYS A 295 13.02 -0.24 -10.68
N GLU A 296 12.98 0.80 -9.86
CA GLU A 296 12.03 0.91 -8.73
C GLU A 296 10.57 0.89 -9.23
N LEU A 297 10.29 1.56 -10.35
CA LEU A 297 8.98 1.56 -10.98
C LEU A 297 8.63 0.21 -11.59
N TYR A 298 9.61 -0.51 -12.14
CA TYR A 298 9.43 -1.88 -12.58
C TYR A 298 9.01 -2.79 -11.41
N GLU A 299 9.72 -2.73 -10.29
CA GLU A 299 9.39 -3.51 -9.09
C GLU A 299 7.99 -3.18 -8.55
N LEU A 300 7.64 -1.89 -8.49
CA LEU A 300 6.31 -1.44 -8.11
C LEU A 300 5.22 -1.96 -9.06
N ALA A 301 5.48 -1.93 -10.36
CA ALA A 301 4.54 -2.42 -11.37
C ALA A 301 4.31 -3.93 -11.24
N GLU A 302 5.36 -4.70 -10.99
CA GLU A 302 5.26 -6.15 -10.72
C GLU A 302 4.49 -6.43 -9.42
N GLU A 303 4.81 -5.73 -8.32
CA GLU A 303 4.14 -5.89 -7.03
C GLU A 303 2.63 -5.60 -7.12
N LEU A 304 2.25 -4.59 -7.91
CA LEU A 304 0.85 -4.26 -8.17
C LEU A 304 0.23 -5.08 -9.30
N GLY A 305 0.98 -5.95 -9.99
CA GLY A 305 0.49 -6.75 -11.12
C GLY A 305 0.08 -5.93 -12.34
N VAL A 306 0.74 -4.81 -12.59
CA VAL A 306 0.55 -3.93 -13.75
C VAL A 306 1.53 -4.32 -14.87
N THR A 307 1.24 -5.44 -15.53
CA THR A 307 2.16 -6.11 -16.47
C THR A 307 2.59 -5.22 -17.64
N ASN A 308 1.70 -4.37 -18.15
CA ASN A 308 2.02 -3.50 -19.29
C ASN A 308 3.05 -2.42 -18.91
N LEU A 309 2.97 -1.89 -17.69
CA LEU A 309 3.96 -0.93 -17.20
C LEU A 309 5.28 -1.62 -16.92
N ALA A 310 5.27 -2.78 -16.25
CA ALA A 310 6.46 -3.58 -16.00
C ALA A 310 7.21 -3.88 -17.31
N GLN A 311 6.49 -4.37 -18.33
CA GLN A 311 7.07 -4.62 -19.66
C GLN A 311 7.62 -3.34 -20.31
N THR A 312 6.93 -2.21 -20.17
CA THR A 312 7.41 -0.92 -20.72
C THR A 312 8.71 -0.47 -20.04
N CYS A 313 8.81 -0.61 -18.72
CA CYS A 313 10.03 -0.33 -17.97
C CYS A 313 11.17 -1.26 -18.40
N LEU A 314 10.88 -2.55 -18.49
CA LEU A 314 11.83 -3.59 -18.90
C LEU A 314 12.40 -3.32 -20.29
N SER A 315 11.55 -3.07 -21.28
CA SER A 315 11.98 -2.79 -22.65
C SER A 315 12.80 -1.50 -22.78
N LYS A 316 12.52 -0.47 -21.97
CA LYS A 316 13.35 0.74 -21.93
C LYS A 316 14.72 0.47 -21.31
N LEU A 317 14.78 -0.29 -20.20
CA LEU A 317 16.02 -0.67 -19.54
C LEU A 317 16.90 -1.54 -20.45
N SER A 318 16.32 -2.57 -21.08
CA SER A 318 17.05 -3.49 -21.96
C SER A 318 17.55 -2.78 -23.21
N ALA A 319 16.70 -2.00 -23.89
CA ALA A 319 17.11 -1.25 -25.08
C ALA A 319 18.21 -0.22 -24.77
N GLY A 320 18.09 0.50 -23.66
CA GLY A 320 19.08 1.49 -23.24
C GLY A 320 20.43 0.86 -22.89
N ALA A 321 20.43 -0.22 -22.11
CA ALA A 321 21.65 -0.94 -21.75
C ALA A 321 22.30 -1.60 -22.98
N PHE A 322 21.51 -2.26 -23.83
CA PHE A 322 22.00 -2.88 -25.06
C PHE A 322 22.65 -1.85 -25.99
N HIS A 323 21.97 -0.73 -26.25
CA HIS A 323 22.52 0.35 -27.08
C HIS A 323 23.83 0.90 -26.52
N ALA A 324 23.91 1.12 -25.21
CA ALA A 324 25.14 1.61 -24.57
C ALA A 324 26.30 0.61 -24.67
N ILE A 325 26.02 -0.69 -24.54
CA ILE A 325 27.04 -1.75 -24.69
C ILE A 325 27.51 -1.84 -26.14
N GLU A 326 26.59 -1.86 -27.11
CA GLU A 326 26.94 -1.90 -28.54
C GLU A 326 27.74 -0.67 -28.97
N GLN A 327 27.34 0.52 -28.51
CA GLN A 327 28.07 1.75 -28.77
C GLN A 327 29.48 1.68 -28.19
N ALA A 328 29.65 1.28 -26.92
CA ALA A 328 30.96 1.11 -26.30
C ALA A 328 31.83 0.11 -27.08
N ASN A 329 31.27 -1.01 -27.51
CA ASN A 329 31.96 -2.00 -28.34
C ASN A 329 32.42 -1.40 -29.68
N SER A 330 31.58 -0.57 -30.32
CA SER A 330 31.94 0.09 -31.58
C SER A 330 33.05 1.14 -31.42
N GLU A 331 33.16 1.73 -30.24
CA GLU A 331 34.20 2.71 -29.87
C GLU A 331 35.46 2.04 -29.30
N GLY A 332 35.48 0.71 -29.19
CA GLY A 332 36.59 -0.04 -28.59
C GLY A 332 36.73 0.13 -27.07
N ILE A 333 35.67 0.60 -26.41
CA ILE A 333 35.60 0.75 -24.95
C ILE A 333 35.22 -0.61 -24.35
N THR A 334 36.00 -1.09 -23.38
CA THR A 334 35.70 -2.37 -22.71
C THR A 334 34.47 -2.24 -21.81
N LEU A 335 33.78 -3.36 -21.58
CA LEU A 335 32.63 -3.41 -20.68
C LEU A 335 33.00 -2.96 -19.25
N GLN A 336 34.21 -3.28 -18.78
CA GLN A 336 34.72 -2.80 -17.50
C GLN A 336 34.79 -1.28 -17.46
N THR A 337 35.46 -0.66 -18.44
CA THR A 337 35.58 0.80 -18.52
C THR A 337 34.20 1.46 -18.64
N LEU A 338 33.26 0.86 -19.38
CA LEU A 338 31.88 1.34 -19.47
C LEU A 338 31.18 1.34 -18.11
N ILE A 339 31.29 0.23 -17.37
CA ILE A 339 30.71 0.09 -16.03
C ILE A 339 31.33 1.10 -15.06
N GLU A 340 32.65 1.20 -15.00
CA GLU A 340 33.37 2.12 -14.12
C GLU A 340 33.02 3.58 -14.42
N ASN A 341 33.02 3.97 -15.69
CA ASN A 341 32.63 5.32 -16.13
C ASN A 341 31.18 5.64 -15.74
N SER A 342 30.28 4.67 -15.93
CA SER A 342 28.87 4.83 -15.60
C SER A 342 28.63 4.95 -14.09
N GLN A 343 29.41 4.23 -13.27
CA GLN A 343 29.40 4.34 -11.82
C GLN A 343 29.93 5.71 -11.36
N GLN A 344 31.05 6.18 -11.94
CA GLN A 344 31.64 7.48 -11.58
C GLN A 344 30.67 8.63 -11.87
N ARG A 345 30.01 8.63 -13.03
CA ARG A 345 29.03 9.66 -13.40
C ARG A 345 27.84 9.75 -12.44
N LEU A 346 27.41 8.61 -11.88
CA LEU A 346 26.35 8.57 -10.87
C LEU A 346 26.79 9.21 -9.54
N VAL A 347 28.07 9.06 -9.16
CA VAL A 347 28.61 9.60 -7.91
C VAL A 347 28.93 11.09 -8.02
N THR A 348 29.50 11.54 -9.14
CA THR A 348 29.92 12.94 -9.31
C THR A 348 28.76 13.88 -9.64
N GLY A 349 27.58 13.34 -9.99
CA GLY A 349 26.39 14.13 -10.28
C GLY A 349 26.65 15.20 -11.34
N SER A 350 27.52 14.92 -12.32
CA SER A 350 28.02 15.92 -13.27
C SER A 350 26.88 16.47 -14.15
N GLN A 351 26.25 17.56 -13.69
CA GLN A 351 25.10 18.26 -14.31
C GLN A 351 25.47 19.07 -15.58
N GLY A 352 26.65 18.85 -16.17
CA GLY A 352 27.24 19.78 -17.14
C GLY A 352 26.90 19.56 -18.61
N GLU A 353 26.52 18.34 -19.01
CA GLU A 353 26.24 18.00 -20.40
C GLU A 353 24.82 17.45 -20.52
N ALA A 354 24.13 17.77 -21.62
CA ALA A 354 22.72 17.48 -21.87
C ALA A 354 22.31 16.15 -21.23
N HIS A 355 21.34 16.19 -20.31
CA HIS A 355 20.82 15.04 -19.57
C HIS A 355 20.42 13.92 -20.54
N ASP A 356 21.35 13.02 -20.84
CA ASP A 356 21.00 11.75 -21.43
C ASP A 356 20.30 10.93 -20.33
N PRO A 357 19.00 10.65 -20.46
CA PRO A 357 18.22 9.93 -19.44
C PRO A 357 18.71 8.50 -19.20
N LEU A 358 19.65 8.01 -20.01
CA LEU A 358 20.28 6.71 -19.90
C LEU A 358 21.69 6.77 -19.27
N VAL A 359 22.13 7.94 -18.77
CA VAL A 359 23.40 8.04 -18.02
C VAL A 359 23.35 7.10 -16.81
N GLY A 360 24.27 6.14 -16.77
CA GLY A 360 24.31 5.16 -15.70
C GLY A 360 23.42 3.92 -15.90
N VAL A 361 22.73 3.79 -17.04
CA VAL A 361 21.80 2.66 -17.29
C VAL A 361 22.50 1.32 -17.18
N VAL A 362 23.72 1.18 -17.72
CA VAL A 362 24.48 -0.08 -17.72
C VAL A 362 24.78 -0.51 -16.28
N TRP A 363 25.43 0.35 -15.48
CA TRP A 363 25.69 0.02 -14.08
C TRP A 363 24.42 -0.25 -13.28
N THR A 364 23.37 0.55 -13.49
CA THR A 364 22.11 0.36 -12.76
C THR A 364 21.47 -0.99 -13.07
N VAL A 365 21.40 -1.37 -14.35
CA VAL A 365 20.86 -2.67 -14.78
C VAL A 365 21.73 -3.82 -14.27
N PHE A 366 23.05 -3.71 -14.38
CA PHE A 366 23.95 -4.75 -13.85
C PHE A 366 23.77 -4.89 -12.35
N LYS A 367 23.83 -3.80 -11.59
CA LYS A 367 23.61 -3.82 -10.14
C LYS A 367 22.25 -4.44 -9.80
N PHE A 368 21.19 -4.04 -10.49
CA PHE A 368 19.84 -4.56 -10.31
C PHE A 368 19.79 -6.08 -10.53
N VAL A 369 20.29 -6.57 -11.67
CA VAL A 369 20.28 -8.01 -12.00
C VAL A 369 21.15 -8.84 -11.05
N LEU A 370 22.34 -8.35 -10.71
CA LEU A 370 23.29 -9.10 -9.89
C LEU A 370 22.81 -9.24 -8.45
N GLN A 371 22.17 -8.20 -7.90
CA GLN A 371 21.71 -8.15 -6.52
C GLN A 371 20.31 -8.74 -6.30
N ASN A 372 19.44 -8.68 -7.32
CA ASN A 372 18.09 -9.23 -7.18
C ASN A 372 18.08 -10.75 -7.17
N LYS A 373 17.23 -11.30 -6.30
CA LYS A 373 17.07 -12.75 -6.16
C LYS A 373 16.39 -13.37 -7.39
N GLU A 374 15.45 -12.64 -7.97
CA GLU A 374 14.63 -13.07 -9.10
C GLU A 374 14.63 -11.95 -10.16
N PRO A 375 15.74 -11.75 -10.88
CA PRO A 375 15.82 -10.71 -11.88
C PRO A 375 14.97 -11.05 -13.12
N PRO A 376 14.54 -10.06 -13.90
CA PRO A 376 13.78 -10.30 -15.13
C PRO A 376 14.65 -11.04 -16.13
N THR A 377 14.14 -12.14 -16.70
CA THR A 377 14.90 -13.03 -17.59
C THR A 377 15.55 -12.30 -18.77
N GLU A 378 14.89 -11.27 -19.30
CA GLU A 378 15.44 -10.46 -20.41
C GLU A 378 16.71 -9.71 -20.00
N LEU A 379 16.72 -9.04 -18.83
CA LEU A 379 17.91 -8.33 -18.34
C LEU A 379 18.96 -9.30 -17.82
N GLU A 380 18.54 -10.38 -17.16
CA GLU A 380 19.41 -11.46 -16.69
C GLU A 380 20.24 -12.02 -17.85
N HIS A 381 19.57 -12.46 -18.93
CA HIS A 381 20.24 -12.99 -20.11
C HIS A 381 21.20 -11.97 -20.73
N MET A 382 20.78 -10.71 -20.89
CA MET A 382 21.62 -9.66 -21.44
C MET A 382 22.88 -9.43 -20.60
N VAL A 383 22.76 -9.34 -19.28
CA VAL A 383 23.90 -9.12 -18.36
C VAL A 383 24.84 -10.33 -18.37
N VAL A 384 24.30 -11.55 -18.30
CA VAL A 384 25.09 -12.79 -18.35
C VAL A 384 25.87 -12.89 -19.66
N GLU A 385 25.23 -12.63 -20.80
CA GLU A 385 25.87 -12.67 -22.11
C GLU A 385 26.89 -11.56 -22.32
N ALA A 386 26.67 -10.37 -21.73
CA ALA A 386 27.63 -9.27 -21.78
C ALA A 386 28.89 -9.58 -20.94
N ILE A 387 28.74 -10.13 -19.73
CA ILE A 387 29.87 -10.52 -18.87
C ILE A 387 30.64 -11.69 -19.48
N ALA A 388 29.95 -12.73 -19.97
CA ALA A 388 30.60 -13.82 -20.69
C ALA A 388 31.17 -13.34 -22.05
N GLY A 389 30.58 -12.27 -22.58
CA GLY A 389 30.99 -11.40 -23.71
C GLY A 389 32.42 -10.94 -23.64
N SER A 390 32.71 -10.22 -22.56
CA SER A 390 33.99 -9.54 -22.40
C SER A 390 35.17 -10.50 -22.21
N ALA A 391 34.91 -11.72 -21.70
CA ALA A 391 35.94 -12.67 -21.28
C ALA A 391 37.01 -12.03 -20.36
N ASP A 392 36.59 -11.04 -19.57
CA ASP A 392 37.45 -10.22 -18.74
C ASP A 392 37.44 -10.72 -17.29
N GLY A 393 38.59 -11.25 -16.85
CA GLY A 393 38.77 -11.78 -15.51
C GLY A 393 38.75 -10.72 -14.42
N GLU A 394 39.19 -9.50 -14.71
CA GLU A 394 39.19 -8.38 -13.76
C GLU A 394 37.75 -7.88 -13.54
N LEU A 395 36.99 -7.73 -14.63
CA LEU A 395 35.56 -7.43 -14.55
C LEU A 395 34.81 -8.47 -13.73
N LEU A 396 35.06 -9.76 -13.98
CA LEU A 396 34.39 -10.83 -13.24
C LEU A 396 34.73 -10.76 -11.75
N ALA A 397 36.01 -10.58 -11.40
CA ALA A 397 36.44 -10.43 -10.01
C ALA A 397 35.79 -9.21 -9.33
N PHE A 398 35.61 -8.12 -10.07
CA PHE A 398 34.94 -6.90 -9.59
C PHE A 398 33.44 -7.13 -9.34
N LEU A 399 32.74 -7.85 -10.22
CA LEU A 399 31.29 -8.06 -10.13
C LEU A 399 30.89 -9.19 -9.17
N MET A 400 31.76 -10.20 -9.01
CA MET A 400 31.51 -11.41 -8.20
C MET A 400 30.93 -11.14 -6.79
N PRO A 401 31.43 -10.18 -6.00
CA PRO A 401 30.90 -9.91 -4.65
C PRO A 401 29.43 -9.48 -4.62
N MET A 402 28.88 -9.00 -5.74
CA MET A 402 27.49 -8.57 -5.86
C MET A 402 26.56 -9.64 -6.41
N MET A 403 27.11 -10.70 -7.02
CA MET A 403 26.31 -11.70 -7.71
C MET A 403 25.60 -12.61 -6.72
N SER A 404 24.30 -12.81 -6.92
CA SER A 404 23.60 -13.95 -6.33
C SER A 404 24.19 -15.28 -6.84
N HIS A 405 24.06 -16.35 -6.05
CA HIS A 405 24.59 -17.66 -6.43
C HIS A 405 24.03 -18.15 -7.78
N GLY A 406 22.75 -17.90 -8.05
CA GLY A 406 22.10 -18.28 -9.31
C GLY A 406 22.74 -17.60 -10.51
N ILE A 407 22.98 -16.29 -10.44
CA ILE A 407 23.63 -15.53 -11.50
C ILE A 407 25.07 -15.98 -11.71
N LEU A 408 25.83 -16.20 -10.64
CA LEU A 408 27.20 -16.71 -10.73
C LEU A 408 27.26 -18.05 -11.49
N GLN A 409 26.31 -18.96 -11.22
CA GLN A 409 26.22 -20.24 -11.92
C GLN A 409 25.93 -20.03 -13.42
N GLN A 410 25.02 -19.12 -13.77
CA GLN A 410 24.70 -18.83 -15.17
C GLN A 410 25.87 -18.22 -15.92
N VAL A 411 26.58 -17.26 -15.32
CA VAL A 411 27.80 -16.67 -15.89
C VAL A 411 28.87 -17.75 -16.12
N ALA A 412 29.08 -18.65 -15.15
CA ALA A 412 30.02 -19.75 -15.30
C ALA A 412 29.63 -20.70 -16.45
N MET A 413 28.34 -21.04 -16.60
CA MET A 413 27.85 -21.85 -17.70
C MET A 413 28.03 -21.16 -19.06
N ALA A 414 27.74 -19.87 -19.16
CA ALA A 414 27.93 -19.08 -20.37
C ALA A 414 29.41 -19.01 -20.78
N LEU A 415 30.31 -18.75 -19.82
CA LEU A 415 31.77 -18.76 -20.03
C LEU A 415 32.27 -20.13 -20.52
N MET A 416 31.87 -21.23 -19.86
CA MET A 416 32.27 -22.59 -20.27
C MET A 416 31.77 -22.95 -21.67
N SER A 417 30.54 -22.57 -22.01
CA SER A 417 29.95 -22.81 -23.33
C SER A 417 30.76 -22.13 -24.43
N ARG A 418 31.17 -20.87 -24.20
CA ARG A 418 31.99 -20.10 -25.14
C ARG A 418 33.41 -20.65 -25.27
N LEU A 419 34.05 -21.03 -24.17
CA LEU A 419 35.37 -21.67 -24.17
C LEU A 419 35.38 -23.02 -24.91
N SER A 420 34.25 -23.73 -24.89
CA SER A 420 34.09 -25.00 -25.61
C SER A 420 34.01 -24.78 -27.12
N CYS A 421 33.39 -23.68 -27.58
CA CYS A 421 33.31 -23.31 -28.99
C CYS A 421 34.65 -22.91 -29.61
N VAL A 422 35.59 -22.37 -28.83
CA VAL A 422 36.92 -21.94 -29.32
C VAL A 422 37.86 -23.13 -29.62
N LYS A 423 37.57 -24.34 -29.12
CA LYS A 423 38.50 -25.48 -29.13
C LYS A 423 38.39 -26.46 -30.33
N LEU A 424 37.73 -26.12 -31.44
CA LEU A 424 37.55 -27.05 -32.58
C LEU A 424 37.86 -26.47 -33.96
N VAL A 425 38.97 -25.73 -34.13
CA VAL A 425 39.65 -25.69 -35.43
C VAL A 425 40.80 -26.69 -35.35
N PRO A 426 40.67 -27.90 -35.92
CA PRO A 426 41.80 -28.81 -36.04
C PRO A 426 42.85 -28.07 -36.87
N LYS A 427 44.04 -27.89 -36.32
CA LYS A 427 45.24 -27.58 -37.12
C LYS A 427 45.34 -28.67 -38.20
N GLU A 428 44.86 -28.41 -39.41
CA GLU A 428 45.19 -29.22 -40.57
C GLU A 428 46.71 -29.23 -40.67
N LYS A 429 47.28 -30.42 -40.43
CA LYS A 429 48.69 -30.67 -40.56
C LYS A 429 49.08 -30.45 -42.02
N SER A 430 49.98 -29.48 -42.21
CA SER A 430 50.88 -29.31 -43.34
C SER A 430 51.11 -30.58 -44.17
N LYS A 431 50.85 -30.51 -45.48
CA LYS A 431 51.65 -31.27 -46.46
C LYS A 431 52.91 -30.45 -46.74
N THR A 432 54.02 -30.94 -46.23
CA THR A 432 55.39 -30.56 -46.54
C THR A 432 55.69 -30.87 -48.01
N GLU A 433 55.86 -29.84 -48.85
CA GLU A 433 56.56 -29.96 -50.12
C GLU A 433 58.07 -29.94 -49.87
N SER A 434 58.67 -31.09 -50.10
CA SER A 434 60.10 -31.35 -50.01
C SER A 434 60.74 -31.04 -51.36
N ILE A 435 61.25 -29.81 -51.57
CA ILE A 435 62.09 -29.49 -52.73
C ILE A 435 63.54 -29.85 -52.39
N LYS A 436 63.98 -30.97 -52.96
CA LYS A 436 65.39 -31.41 -53.02
C LYS A 436 66.20 -30.44 -53.88
N ALA A 437 67.32 -29.98 -53.34
CA ALA A 437 68.40 -29.38 -54.10
C ALA A 437 69.13 -30.47 -54.89
N GLU A 438 69.28 -30.26 -56.20
CA GLU A 438 70.16 -31.04 -57.07
C GLU A 438 71.12 -30.06 -57.75
N ILE A 439 72.41 -30.22 -57.45
CA ILE A 439 73.54 -29.50 -58.04
C ILE A 439 74.01 -30.30 -59.26
N PRO A 440 74.22 -29.65 -60.43
CA PRO A 440 75.23 -30.13 -61.37
C PRO A 440 76.22 -29.05 -61.81
N ILE A 441 77.50 -29.30 -61.46
CA ILE A 441 78.76 -29.29 -62.24
C ILE A 441 78.93 -28.27 -63.41
N PRO A 442 80.08 -27.57 -63.47
CA PRO A 442 80.40 -26.59 -64.52
C PRO A 442 80.90 -27.25 -65.81
N GLN A 443 80.49 -26.69 -66.96
CA GLN A 443 81.18 -26.87 -68.25
C GLN A 443 81.70 -25.56 -68.82
N LYS A 444 82.79 -25.72 -69.54
CA LYS A 444 83.85 -24.80 -69.91
C LYS A 444 83.75 -24.53 -71.42
N ALA A 445 84.16 -23.32 -71.85
CA ALA A 445 84.53 -22.93 -73.23
C ALA A 445 83.36 -22.90 -74.24
N GLU A 446 83.27 -22.03 -75.26
CA GLU A 446 84.27 -21.25 -75.99
C GLU A 446 83.58 -20.23 -76.94
N SER A 447 84.19 -19.06 -77.12
CA SER A 447 84.42 -18.36 -78.41
C SER A 447 83.32 -17.63 -79.22
N LYS A 448 83.71 -16.39 -79.63
CA LYS A 448 83.48 -15.64 -80.90
C LYS A 448 82.03 -15.24 -81.23
N ASN A 449 81.69 -14.00 -81.61
CA ASN A 449 82.37 -12.89 -82.29
C ASN A 449 81.91 -11.55 -81.73
#